data_AF-A0A1I1WY24-F1
#
_entry.id   AF-A0A1I1WY24-F1
#
_cell.length_a   1.000
_cell.length_b   1.000
_cell.length_c   1.000
_cell.angle_alpha   90.00
_cell.angle_beta   90.00
_cell.angle_gamma   90.00
#
_symmetry.space_group_name_H-M   'P 1'
#
loop_
_entity.id
_entity.type
_entity.pdbx_description
1 polymer ?
#
loop_
_entity_poly.entity_id
_entity_poly.type
_entity_poly.pdbx_seq_one_letter_code
_entity_poly.pdbx_strand_id
1 'polypeptide(L)' 'MRNDWIMDVLADLRVFAVSNDLPKLAEQLDDTAIIALTEIAAAEKRKAGDTYGYTAEKGINSGVA' A
#
# COMPACT_ATOMS: atom_id res chain seq x y z
N MET A 1 -6.90 0.70 -7.20
CA MET A 1 -6.68 0.21 -8.58
C MET A 1 -5.23 0.03 -9.01
N ARG A 2 -4.21 0.77 -8.53
CA ARG A 2 -2.82 0.50 -8.99
C ARG A 2 -2.00 -0.45 -8.09
N ASN A 3 -2.47 -0.74 -6.87
CA ASN A 3 -1.75 -1.58 -5.91
C ASN A 3 -2.49 -2.88 -5.52
N ASP A 4 -3.66 -3.17 -6.08
CA ASP A 4 -4.46 -4.32 -5.65
C ASP A 4 -3.91 -5.65 -6.21
N TRP A 5 -3.22 -5.59 -7.36
CA TRP A 5 -2.73 -6.76 -8.09
C TRP A 5 -1.54 -7.46 -7.44
N ILE A 6 -0.74 -6.76 -6.63
CA ILE A 6 0.50 -7.34 -6.07
C ILE A 6 0.19 -8.41 -5.03
N MET A 7 -0.93 -8.29 -4.31
CA MET A 7 -1.34 -9.30 -3.34
C MET A 7 -1.72 -10.60 -4.01
N ASP A 8 -2.40 -10.52 -5.17
CA ASP A 8 -2.73 -11.69 -5.98
C ASP A 8 -1.46 -12.38 -6.49
N VAL A 9 -0.48 -11.61 -6.97
CA VAL A 9 0.80 -12.17 -7.44
C VAL A 9 1.60 -12.82 -6.31
N LEU A 10 1.65 -12.21 -5.13
CA LEU A 10 2.33 -12.81 -3.98
C LEU A 10 1.62 -14.11 -3.53
N ALA A 11 0.30 -14.16 -3.61
CA ALA A 11 -0.47 -15.37 -3.34
C ALA A 11 -0.16 -16.47 -4.36
N ASP A 12 -0.11 -16.15 -5.66
CA ASP A 12 0.24 -17.10 -6.72
C ASP A 12 1.66 -17.67 -6.54
N LEU A 13 2.63 -16.81 -6.23
CA LEU A 13 4.01 -17.23 -5.95
C LEU A 13 4.10 -18.13 -4.72
N ARG A 14 3.30 -17.84 -3.68
CA ARG A 14 3.25 -18.68 -2.48
C ARG A 14 2.67 -20.05 -2.80
N VAL A 15 1.59 -20.13 -3.57
CA VAL A 15 1.00 -21.39 -4.02
C VAL A 15 2.01 -22.19 -4.84
N PHE A 16 2.73 -21.52 -5.76
CA PHE A 16 3.82 -22.14 -6.51
C PHE A 16 4.90 -22.71 -5.57
N ALA A 17 5.37 -21.95 -4.59
CA ALA A 17 6.40 -22.40 -3.66
C ALA A 17 5.96 -23.62 -2.83
N VAL A 18 4.73 -23.61 -2.31
CA VAL A 18 4.16 -24.75 -1.59
C VAL A 18 4.03 -25.98 -2.49
N SER A 19 3.57 -25.80 -3.73
CA SER A 19 3.37 -26.90 -4.69
C SER A 19 4.67 -27.54 -5.18
N ASN A 20 5.81 -26.88 -4.96
CA ASN A 20 7.13 -27.33 -5.41
C ASN A 20 8.08 -27.68 -4.25
N ASP A 21 7.55 -27.91 -3.04
CA ASP A 21 8.34 -28.24 -1.84
C ASP A 21 9.46 -27.21 -1.56
N LEU A 22 9.15 -25.91 -1.73
CA LEU A 22 10.04 -24.79 -1.41
C LEU A 22 9.59 -24.08 -0.13
N PRO A 23 9.67 -24.70 1.06
CA PRO A 23 9.03 -24.20 2.28
C PRO A 23 9.60 -22.85 2.74
N LYS A 24 10.92 -22.63 2.61
CA LYS A 24 11.56 -21.35 2.97
C LYS A 24 11.10 -20.21 2.07
N LEU A 25 10.86 -20.50 0.79
CA LEU A 25 10.35 -19.48 -0.14
C LEU A 25 8.90 -19.14 0.20
N ALA A 26 8.06 -20.13 0.51
CA ALA A 26 6.69 -19.90 0.94
C ALA A 26 6.63 -19.05 2.22
N GLU A 27 7.48 -19.35 3.21
CA GLU A 27 7.61 -18.57 4.45
C GLU A 27 8.02 -17.12 4.18
N GLN A 28 9.06 -16.89 3.36
CA GLN A 28 9.47 -15.54 2.98
C GLN A 28 8.39 -14.76 2.22
N LEU A 29 7.59 -15.45 1.41
CA LEU A 29 6.47 -14.83 0.70
C LEU A 29 5.34 -14.42 1.65
N ASP A 30 5.10 -15.18 2.73
CA ASP A 30 4.18 -14.80 3.80
C ASP A 30 4.64 -13.50 4.49
N ASP A 31 5.92 -13.38 4.83
CA ASP A 31 6.48 -12.13 5.40
C ASP A 31 6.43 -10.96 4.42
N THR A 32 6.74 -11.23 3.14
CA THR A 32 6.72 -10.21 2.08
C THR A 32 5.31 -9.63 1.90
N ALA A 33 4.27 -10.48 1.98
CA ALA A 33 2.88 -10.04 1.91
C ALA A 33 2.51 -9.07 3.04
N ILE A 34 3.02 -9.29 4.26
CA ILE A 34 2.78 -8.40 5.41
C ILE A 34 3.43 -7.03 5.19
N ILE A 35 4.67 -7.01 4.69
CA ILE A 35 5.39 -5.76 4.38
C ILE A 35 4.65 -4.99 3.28
N ALA A 36 4.28 -5.66 2.19
CA ALA A 36 3.56 -5.05 1.08
C ALA A 36 2.23 -4.42 1.55
N LEU A 37 1.44 -5.14 2.36
CA LEU A 37 0.19 -4.62 2.92
C LEU A 37 0.43 -3.35 3.75
N THR A 38 1.47 -3.36 4.59
CA THR A 38 1.82 -2.23 5.46
C THR A 38 2.20 -1.00 4.63
N GLU A 39 3.04 -1.18 3.60
CA GLU A 39 3.49 -0.08 2.74
C GLU A 39 2.37 0.48 1.87
N ILE A 40 1.50 -0.38 1.32
CA ILE A 40 0.34 0.03 0.53
C ILE A 40 -0.61 0.84 1.39
N ALA A 41 -0.97 0.35 2.58
CA ALA A 41 -1.84 1.06 3.52
C ALA A 41 -1.23 2.41 3.94
N ALA A 42 0.07 2.48 4.17
CA ALA A 42 0.76 3.73 4.47
C ALA A 42 0.75 4.70 3.28
N ALA A 43 0.92 4.21 2.06
CA ALA A 43 0.86 5.02 0.84
C ALA A 43 -0.56 5.58 0.59
N GLU A 44 -1.60 4.80 0.86
CA GLU A 44 -2.99 5.25 0.76
C GLU A 44 -3.33 6.33 1.80
N LYS A 45 -2.87 6.15 3.05
CA LYS A 45 -3.00 7.17 4.09
C LYS A 45 -2.33 8.49 3.71
N ARG A 46 -1.13 8.45 3.13
CA ARG A 46 -0.45 9.66 2.63
C ARG A 46 -1.25 10.37 1.54
N LYS A 47 -1.74 9.61 0.55
CA LYS A 47 -2.58 10.17 -0.53
C LYS A 47 -3.87 10.81 0.00
N ALA A 48 -4.49 10.20 1.01
CA ALA A 48 -5.65 10.79 1.68
C ALA A 48 -5.29 12.07 2.45
N GLY A 49 -4.17 12.07 3.19
CA GLY A 49 -3.70 13.25 3.92
C GLY A 49 -3.39 14.45 3.02
N ASP A 50 -2.73 14.21 1.88
CA ASP A 50 -2.40 15.27 0.90
C ASP A 50 -3.66 15.89 0.27
N THR A 51 -4.73 15.10 0.08
CA THR A 51 -5.98 15.60 -0.53
C THR A 51 -6.83 16.42 0.45
N TYR A 52 -6.75 16.15 1.77
CA TYR A 52 -7.42 16.96 2.79
C TYR A 52 -6.61 18.20 3.21
N GLY A 53 -5.29 18.23 2.99
CA GLY A 53 -4.42 19.37 3.32
C GLY A 53 -4.56 20.60 2.42
N TYR A 54 -5.06 20.45 1.18
CA TYR A 54 -5.09 21.54 0.19
C TYR A 54 -6.17 22.61 0.41
N THR A 55 -7.15 22.39 1.31
CA THR A 55 -8.29 23.31 1.48
C THR A 55 -8.20 24.24 2.69
N ALA A 56 -7.18 24.11 3.54
CA ALA A 56 -7.06 24.94 4.75
C ALA A 56 -6.22 26.22 4.59
N GLU A 57 -5.49 26.38 3.48
CA GLU A 57 -4.47 27.45 3.35
C GLU A 57 -4.82 28.56 2.35
N LYS A 58 -5.96 28.49 1.64
CA LYS A 58 -6.35 29.49 0.63
C LYS A 58 -7.67 30.20 0.93
N GLY A 59 -7.83 30.69 2.16
CA GLY A 59 -9.08 31.32 2.59
C GLY A 59 -8.97 32.44 3.62
N ILE A 60 -7.78 32.96 3.94
CA ILE A 60 -7.66 34.06 4.92
C ILE A 60 -6.67 35.13 4.43
N ASN A 61 -7.21 36.34 4.22
CA ASN A 61 -6.58 37.62 3.84
C ASN A 61 -6.15 37.78 2.36
N SER A 62 -6.50 38.85 1.65
CA SER A 62 -6.71 40.23 2.10
C SER A 62 -7.81 40.95 1.33
N GLY A 63 -8.88 41.32 2.02
CA GLY A 63 -9.92 42.19 1.49
C GLY A 63 -10.69 42.80 2.65
N VAL A 64 -10.11 43.80 3.31
CA VAL A 64 -10.86 44.77 4.13
C VAL A 64 -10.04 46.02 4.37
N ALA A 65 -10.68 47.14 4.01
CA ALA A 65 -10.51 48.54 4.43
C ALA A 65 -9.22 49.28 4.04
#